data_AF-A0A7C7IV89-F1
#
_entry.id   AF-A0A7C7IV89-F1
#
_cell.length_a   1.000
_cell.length_b   1.000
_cell.length_c   1.000
_cell.angle_alpha   90.00
_cell.angle_beta   90.00
_cell.angle_gamma   90.00
#
_symmetry.space_group_name_H-M   'P 1'
#
loop_
_entity.id
_entity.type
_entity.pdbx_description
1 polymer ?
#
loop_
_entity_poly.entity_id
_entity_poly.type
_entity_poly.pdbx_seq_one_letter_code
_entity_poly.pdbx_strand_id
1 'polypeptide(L)'
;MKSENKLIGAGLLTAITASLCCITPLLALIAGTSGIASTFSWIEPFRPYLIGLTILVLGFAWYQKLKPQKEIDCDCETDEKPKFIQSRKFLGIVTVFAIVMLAFPYYSGIFYPNTEKQIIVVDKSDIKTTEFKISGMTCAGCEEHVNHEVNKLNGIVNSKASYENGNAIVEFDKTKTNETEIEEAINSTGYKVTDKKEN
;
A
#
# COMPACT_ATOMS: atom_id res chain seq x y z
N MET A 1 -6.52 -8.38 45.44
CA MET A 1 -5.29 -8.09 44.67
C MET A 1 -5.10 -9.08 43.50
N LYS A 2 -6.06 -9.22 42.57
CA LYS A 2 -5.98 -10.19 41.44
C LYS A 2 -6.52 -9.65 40.10
N SER A 3 -6.86 -8.35 40.03
CA SER A 3 -7.53 -7.72 38.87
C SER A 3 -6.58 -6.90 37.97
N GLU A 4 -5.51 -6.32 38.51
CA GLU A 4 -4.64 -5.40 37.76
C GLU A 4 -3.81 -6.07 36.65
N ASN A 5 -3.40 -7.33 36.82
CA ASN A 5 -2.54 -8.01 35.84
C ASN A 5 -3.28 -8.39 34.54
N LYS A 6 -4.62 -8.41 34.53
CA LYS A 6 -5.40 -8.66 33.31
C LYS A 6 -5.58 -7.41 32.44
N LEU A 7 -5.53 -6.21 33.04
CA LEU A 7 -5.69 -4.93 32.33
C LEU A 7 -4.39 -4.47 31.65
N ILE A 8 -3.24 -4.75 32.26
CA ILE A 8 -1.93 -4.41 31.69
C ILE A 8 -1.60 -5.30 30.47
N GLY A 9 -2.01 -6.58 30.49
CA GLY A 9 -1.81 -7.51 29.37
C GLY A 9 -2.60 -7.12 28.10
N ALA A 10 -3.82 -6.58 28.26
CA ALA A 10 -4.62 -6.10 27.13
C ALA A 10 -4.03 -4.81 26.52
N GLY A 11 -3.44 -3.93 27.33
CA GLY A 11 -2.76 -2.71 26.86
C GLY A 11 -1.49 -2.99 26.06
N LEU A 12 -0.69 -3.97 26.49
CA LEU A 12 0.55 -4.33 25.76
C LEU A 12 0.24 -5.01 24.43
N LEU A 13 -0.76 -5.89 24.39
CA LEU A 13 -1.18 -6.56 23.16
C LEU A 13 -1.79 -5.58 22.15
N THR A 14 -2.63 -4.64 22.60
CA THR A 14 -3.20 -3.60 21.72
C THR A 14 -2.14 -2.66 21.17
N ALA A 15 -1.11 -2.30 21.96
CA ALA A 15 0.01 -1.49 21.49
C ALA A 15 0.85 -2.22 20.42
N ILE A 16 1.11 -3.51 20.62
CA ILE A 16 1.86 -4.35 19.67
C ILE A 16 1.05 -4.56 18.38
N THR A 17 -0.26 -4.85 18.47
CA THR A 17 -1.15 -4.99 17.31
C THR A 17 -1.29 -3.68 16.53
N ALA A 18 -1.39 -2.53 17.21
CA ALA A 18 -1.44 -1.22 16.55
C ALA A 18 -0.10 -0.87 15.87
N SER A 19 1.03 -1.21 16.50
CA SER A 19 2.36 -1.05 15.90
C SER A 19 2.54 -1.92 14.66
N LEU A 20 2.06 -3.17 14.70
CA LEU A 20 2.06 -4.09 13.57
C LEU A 20 1.25 -3.57 12.37
N CYS A 21 0.16 -2.83 12.58
CA CYS A 21 -0.60 -2.19 11.50
C CYS A 21 0.16 -1.03 10.82
N CYS A 22 1.17 -0.42 11.45
CA CYS A 22 1.97 0.66 10.87
C CYS A 22 3.34 0.18 10.35
N ILE A 23 3.91 -0.85 10.98
CA ILE A 23 5.19 -1.45 10.60
C ILE A 23 5.02 -2.34 9.38
N THR A 24 3.93 -3.11 9.27
CA THR A 24 3.72 -4.03 8.15
C THR A 24 3.62 -3.31 6.79
N PRO A 25 2.87 -2.19 6.66
CA PRO A 25 2.86 -1.42 5.42
C PRO A 25 4.23 -0.79 5.10
N LEU A 26 4.96 -0.31 6.11
CA LEU A 26 6.29 0.27 5.93
C LEU A 26 7.31 -0.79 5.46
N LEU A 27 7.27 -1.98 6.05
CA LEU A 27 8.10 -3.12 5.65
C LEU A 27 7.72 -3.64 4.26
N ALA A 28 6.43 -3.68 3.91
CA ALA A 28 5.96 -4.03 2.57
C ALA A 28 6.43 -3.01 1.52
N LEU A 29 6.45 -1.73 1.87
CA LEU A 29 6.95 -0.64 1.02
C LEU A 29 8.47 -0.75 0.81
N ILE A 30 9.24 -1.09 1.85
CA ILE A 30 10.67 -1.39 1.75
C ILE A 30 10.91 -2.68 0.95
N ALA A 31 10.02 -3.68 1.06
CA ALA A 31 10.07 -4.93 0.33
C ALA A 31 9.57 -4.83 -1.12
N GLY A 32 9.16 -3.64 -1.58
CA GLY A 32 8.69 -3.42 -2.96
C GLY A 32 7.36 -4.08 -3.30
N THR A 33 6.59 -4.55 -2.31
CA THR A 33 5.28 -5.18 -2.53
C THR A 33 4.18 -4.12 -2.55
N SER A 34 4.04 -3.44 -3.68
CA SER A 34 3.01 -2.42 -3.94
C SER A 34 1.56 -2.95 -3.99
N GLY A 35 1.34 -4.25 -3.75
CA GLY A 35 0.05 -4.92 -3.84
C GLY A 35 -0.94 -4.72 -2.68
N ILE A 36 -0.55 -4.09 -1.58
CA ILE A 36 -1.46 -3.88 -0.43
C ILE A 36 -2.42 -2.70 -0.61
N ALA A 37 -2.20 -1.80 -1.58
CA ALA A 37 -3.08 -0.65 -1.81
C ALA A 37 -4.53 -1.08 -2.16
N SER A 38 -4.69 -2.21 -2.87
CA SER A 38 -6.00 -2.72 -3.31
C SER A 38 -6.88 -3.27 -2.19
N THR A 39 -6.29 -3.70 -1.06
CA THR A 39 -7.06 -4.17 0.11
C THR A 39 -7.69 -3.00 0.90
N PHE A 40 -7.18 -1.77 0.70
CA PHE A 40 -7.63 -0.58 1.43
C PHE A 40 -8.56 0.35 0.62
N SER A 41 -8.89 0.06 -0.63
CA SER A 41 -9.77 0.93 -1.42
C SER A 41 -11.19 1.09 -0.86
N TRP A 42 -11.69 0.10 -0.10
CA TRP A 42 -12.98 0.24 0.59
C TRP A 42 -12.92 1.17 1.83
N ILE A 43 -11.73 1.48 2.33
CA ILE A 43 -11.49 2.36 3.51
C ILE A 43 -11.28 3.83 3.10
N GLU A 44 -11.06 4.12 1.83
CA GLU A 44 -10.98 5.49 1.28
C GLU A 44 -12.13 6.41 1.73
N PRO A 45 -13.42 6.01 1.67
CA PRO A 45 -14.52 6.86 2.15
C PRO A 45 -14.52 7.06 3.68
N PHE A 46 -13.89 6.16 4.44
CA PHE A 46 -13.85 6.22 5.90
C PHE A 46 -12.62 6.98 6.46
N ARG A 47 -11.62 7.29 5.62
CA ARG A 47 -10.44 8.10 5.99
C ARG A 47 -10.77 9.38 6.78
N PRO A 48 -11.71 10.26 6.34
CA PRO A 48 -11.98 11.49 7.08
C PRO A 48 -12.51 11.24 8.50
N TYR A 49 -13.26 10.14 8.70
CA TYR A 49 -13.76 9.77 10.03
C TYR A 49 -12.63 9.30 10.95
N LEU A 50 -11.66 8.54 10.45
CA LEU A 50 -10.49 8.10 11.23
C LEU A 50 -9.59 9.29 11.61
N ILE A 51 -9.40 10.24 10.70
CA ILE A 51 -8.68 11.49 10.97
C ILE A 51 -9.42 12.28 12.05
N GLY A 52 -10.76 12.41 11.94
CA GLY A 52 -11.58 13.06 12.96
C GLY A 52 -11.46 12.39 14.34
N LEU A 53 -11.49 11.06 14.40
CA LEU A 53 -11.35 10.30 15.65
C LEU A 53 -9.97 10.50 16.29
N THR A 54 -8.90 10.49 15.50
CA THR A 54 -7.53 10.73 16.03
C THR A 54 -7.36 12.15 16.57
N ILE A 55 -7.87 13.16 15.86
CA ILE A 55 -7.87 14.56 16.32
C ILE A 55 -8.67 14.69 17.63
N LEU A 56 -9.83 14.03 17.71
CA LEU A 56 -10.67 14.05 18.91
C LEU A 56 -9.95 13.42 20.10
N VAL A 57 -9.34 12.24 19.93
CA VAL A 57 -8.60 11.55 21.00
C VAL A 57 -7.38 12.34 21.45
N LEU A 58 -6.59 12.89 20.52
CA LEU A 58 -5.43 13.73 20.86
C LEU A 58 -5.86 15.03 21.53
N GLY A 59 -6.94 15.66 21.05
CA GLY A 59 -7.53 16.84 21.67
C GLY A 59 -8.03 16.56 23.08
N PHE A 60 -8.68 15.41 23.30
CA PHE A 60 -9.15 14.98 24.61
C PHE A 60 -7.99 14.66 25.56
N ALA A 61 -6.91 14.06 25.06
CA ALA A 61 -5.68 13.84 25.82
C ALA A 61 -5.01 15.18 26.20
N TRP A 62 -4.98 16.16 25.29
CA TRP A 62 -4.52 17.52 25.59
C TRP A 62 -5.40 18.18 26.64
N TYR A 63 -6.72 18.03 26.54
CA TYR A 63 -7.68 18.56 27.49
C TYR A 63 -7.49 17.94 28.89
N GLN A 64 -7.29 16.62 28.99
CA GLN A 64 -6.97 15.97 30.25
C GLN A 64 -5.61 16.42 30.82
N LYS A 65 -4.62 16.68 29.96
CA LYS A 65 -3.28 17.12 30.37
C LYS A 65 -3.22 18.61 30.78
N LEU A 66 -4.05 19.46 30.18
CA LEU A 66 -4.13 20.89 30.49
C LEU A 66 -5.09 21.23 31.61
N LYS A 67 -6.01 20.32 31.96
CA LYS A 67 -6.82 20.46 33.16
C LYS A 67 -5.87 20.41 34.38
N PRO A 68 -5.78 21.48 35.19
CA PRO A 68 -4.90 21.48 36.35
C PRO A 68 -5.34 20.36 37.29
N GLN A 69 -4.40 19.52 37.74
CA GLN A 69 -4.68 18.66 38.89
C GLN A 69 -4.99 19.58 40.06
N LYS A 70 -6.19 19.44 40.62
CA LYS A 70 -6.47 19.99 41.94
C LYS A 70 -5.56 19.24 42.91
N GLU A 71 -4.61 20.00 43.44
CA GLU A 71 -3.76 19.67 44.57
C GLU A 71 -4.65 19.13 45.70
N ILE A 72 -4.53 17.83 45.99
CA ILE A 72 -4.99 17.30 47.27
C ILE A 72 -3.73 17.31 48.13
N ASP A 73 -3.66 18.34 48.95
CA ASP A 73 -2.73 18.53 50.05
C ASP A 73 -2.81 17.31 50.98
N CYS A 74 -1.85 16.38 50.88
CA CYS A 74 -1.58 15.30 51.84
C CYS A 74 -0.16 14.75 51.59
N ASP A 75 0.82 15.47 52.14
CA ASP A 75 2.09 15.04 52.74
C ASP A 75 2.48 13.54 52.65
N CYS A 76 2.96 13.09 51.49
CA CYS A 76 3.75 11.86 51.37
C CYS A 76 4.80 12.03 50.26
N GLU A 77 6.05 12.26 50.64
CA GLU A 77 7.21 12.23 49.75
C GLU A 77 7.29 10.90 48.99
N THR A 78 7.10 10.96 47.67
CA THR A 78 7.77 10.03 46.75
C THR A 78 8.34 10.86 45.61
N ASP A 79 9.64 11.11 45.68
CA ASP A 79 10.47 11.63 44.60
C ASP A 79 10.48 10.64 43.40
N GLU A 80 9.38 10.54 42.66
CA GLU A 80 9.45 10.09 41.26
C GLU A 80 9.53 11.33 40.38
N LYS A 81 10.77 11.72 40.03
CA LYS A 81 11.04 12.72 38.97
C LYS A 81 10.09 12.45 37.80
N PRO A 82 9.32 13.45 37.32
CA PRO A 82 8.30 13.20 36.31
C PRO A 82 8.97 12.59 35.07
N LYS A 83 8.64 11.32 34.78
CA LYS A 83 9.18 10.57 33.64
C LYS A 83 8.95 11.39 32.38
N PHE A 84 9.97 11.51 31.51
CA PHE A 84 9.95 12.35 30.30
C PHE A 84 8.68 12.19 29.43
N ILE A 85 8.08 11.00 29.43
CA ILE A 85 6.81 10.62 28.79
C ILE A 85 5.58 11.40 29.32
N GLN A 86 5.61 11.83 30.58
CA GLN A 86 4.57 12.66 31.19
C GLN A 86 4.80 14.16 30.97
N SER A 87 5.87 14.59 30.29
CA SER A 87 6.11 16.00 30.02
C SER A 87 5.17 16.55 28.92
N ARG A 88 4.82 17.84 29.01
CA ARG A 88 4.09 18.55 27.95
C ARG A 88 4.88 18.58 26.63
N LYS A 89 6.21 18.50 26.71
CA LYS A 89 7.12 18.47 25.55
C LYS A 89 6.98 17.18 24.75
N PHE A 90 6.93 16.03 25.42
CA PHE A 90 6.72 14.73 24.76
C PHE A 90 5.38 14.68 24.01
N LEU A 91 4.30 15.13 24.67
CA LEU A 91 2.97 15.17 24.05
C LEU A 91 2.96 16.12 22.83
N GLY A 92 3.64 17.27 22.91
CA GLY A 92 3.84 18.15 21.76
C GLY A 92 4.56 17.49 20.58
N ILE A 93 5.66 16.76 20.83
CA ILE A 93 6.43 16.05 19.79
C ILE A 93 5.56 15.00 19.09
N VAL A 94 4.81 14.20 19.86
CA VAL A 94 3.90 13.18 19.31
C VAL A 94 2.81 13.82 18.44
N THR A 95 2.29 14.98 18.87
CA THR A 95 1.27 15.71 18.11
C THR A 95 1.82 16.25 16.79
N VAL A 96 3.03 16.84 16.80
CA VAL A 96 3.70 17.32 15.58
C VAL A 96 3.99 16.18 14.62
N PHE A 97 4.53 15.06 15.12
CA PHE A 97 4.81 13.88 14.31
C PHE A 97 3.53 13.33 13.66
N ALA A 98 2.44 13.22 14.43
CA ALA A 98 1.15 12.79 13.89
C ALA A 98 0.63 13.73 12.79
N ILE A 99 0.74 15.05 12.96
CA ILE A 99 0.34 16.04 11.95
C ILE A 99 1.19 15.90 10.68
N VAL A 100 2.51 15.77 10.82
CA VAL A 100 3.42 15.60 9.66
C VAL A 100 3.07 14.32 8.89
N MET A 101 2.81 13.22 9.59
CA MET A 101 2.46 11.94 8.99
C MET A 101 1.06 11.96 8.34
N LEU A 102 0.12 12.72 8.89
CA LEU A 102 -1.21 12.95 8.31
C LEU A 102 -1.18 13.91 7.11
N ALA A 103 -0.20 14.82 7.06
CA ALA A 103 0.02 15.71 5.94
C ALA A 103 0.85 15.06 4.82
N PHE A 104 1.52 13.93 5.11
CA PHE A 104 2.23 13.12 4.11
C PHE A 104 1.42 12.85 2.83
N PRO A 105 0.14 12.41 2.85
CA PRO A 105 -0.66 12.26 1.63
C PRO A 105 -0.87 13.55 0.84
N TYR A 106 -0.73 14.72 1.46
CA TYR A 106 -0.83 16.02 0.80
C TYR A 106 0.51 16.44 0.17
N TYR A 107 1.63 16.02 0.78
CA TYR A 107 2.99 16.28 0.27
C TYR A 107 3.53 15.15 -0.63
N SER A 108 2.88 13.98 -0.65
CA SER A 108 3.31 12.82 -1.43
C SER A 108 3.27 13.09 -2.93
N GLY A 109 2.49 14.05 -3.41
CA GLY A 109 2.53 14.50 -4.80
C GLY A 109 3.86 15.11 -5.24
N ILE A 110 4.74 15.49 -4.30
CA ILE A 110 6.11 15.96 -4.60
C ILE A 110 7.10 14.79 -4.68
N PHE A 111 6.85 13.69 -3.96
CA PHE A 111 7.79 12.56 -3.84
C PHE A 111 7.39 11.32 -4.63
N TYR A 112 6.12 11.19 -5.01
CA TYR A 112 5.69 10.23 -6.03
C TYR A 112 5.81 10.92 -7.39
N PRO A 113 6.82 10.60 -8.23
CA PRO A 113 6.69 10.94 -9.64
C PRO A 113 5.40 10.27 -10.10
N ASN A 114 4.49 11.05 -10.68
CA ASN A 114 3.33 10.51 -11.35
C ASN A 114 3.84 9.48 -12.36
N THR A 115 3.70 8.20 -12.06
CA THR A 115 3.71 7.14 -13.06
C THR A 115 2.38 7.20 -13.81
N GLU A 116 2.02 8.38 -14.30
CA GLU A 116 1.21 8.47 -15.51
C GLU A 116 2.10 7.83 -16.57
N LYS A 117 1.78 6.57 -16.91
CA LYS A 117 2.27 5.95 -18.13
C LYS A 117 2.17 7.03 -19.21
N GLN A 118 3.32 7.51 -19.69
CA GLN A 118 3.33 8.50 -20.74
C GLN A 118 2.53 7.90 -21.89
N ILE A 119 1.39 8.51 -22.17
CA ILE A 119 0.60 8.28 -23.37
C ILE A 119 1.47 8.83 -24.48
N ILE A 120 2.43 8.02 -24.93
CA ILE A 120 3.07 8.21 -26.21
C ILE A 120 1.92 8.21 -27.20
N VAL A 121 1.84 9.28 -27.97
CA VAL A 121 0.92 9.49 -29.08
C VAL A 121 0.97 8.25 -29.98
N VAL A 122 0.14 7.27 -29.70
CA VAL A 122 -0.18 6.16 -30.60
C VAL A 122 -1.56 6.52 -31.10
N ASP A 123 -1.65 6.79 -32.41
CA ASP A 123 -2.94 6.96 -33.05
C ASP A 123 -3.77 5.69 -32.76
N LYS A 124 -4.98 5.84 -32.24
CA LYS A 124 -5.81 4.68 -31.81
C LYS A 124 -6.04 3.68 -32.96
N SER A 125 -5.85 4.10 -34.21
CA SER A 125 -5.90 3.24 -35.39
C SER A 125 -4.76 2.21 -35.50
N ASP A 126 -3.62 2.44 -34.84
CA ASP A 126 -2.43 1.57 -34.92
C ASP A 126 -2.31 0.57 -33.76
N ILE A 127 -3.20 0.66 -32.75
CA ILE A 127 -3.23 -0.30 -31.64
C ILE A 127 -3.99 -1.56 -32.08
N LYS A 128 -3.35 -2.72 -31.89
CA LYS A 128 -3.94 -4.05 -32.11
C LYS A 128 -4.15 -4.75 -30.78
N THR A 129 -5.29 -5.41 -30.63
CA THR A 129 -5.52 -6.37 -29.54
C THR A 129 -5.44 -7.78 -30.11
N THR A 130 -4.65 -8.65 -29.51
CA THR A 130 -4.55 -10.05 -29.93
C THR A 130 -4.57 -10.95 -28.72
N GLU A 131 -5.37 -12.01 -28.82
CA GLU A 131 -5.47 -13.06 -27.82
C GLU A 131 -4.53 -14.21 -28.23
N PHE A 132 -3.58 -14.53 -27.37
CA PHE A 132 -2.65 -15.64 -27.53
C PHE A 132 -3.09 -16.77 -26.60
N LYS A 133 -3.40 -17.95 -27.13
CA LYS A 133 -3.62 -19.14 -26.30
C LYS A 133 -2.28 -19.72 -25.91
N ILE A 134 -2.08 -19.95 -24.62
CA ILE A 134 -0.81 -20.39 -24.06
C ILE A 134 -1.03 -21.69 -23.30
N SER A 135 -0.28 -22.72 -23.68
CA SER A 135 -0.26 -24.01 -23.00
C SER A 135 0.87 -24.06 -21.97
N GLY A 136 0.55 -24.55 -20.77
CA GLY A 136 1.52 -24.77 -19.68
C GLY A 136 1.39 -23.81 -18.49
N MET A 137 0.54 -22.78 -18.57
CA MET A 137 0.21 -21.95 -17.39
C MET A 137 -0.71 -22.72 -16.45
N THR A 138 -0.29 -22.91 -15.20
CA THR A 138 -1.03 -23.71 -14.20
C THR A 138 -1.31 -22.95 -12.90
N CYS A 139 -0.89 -21.68 -12.81
CA CYS A 139 -0.90 -20.93 -11.56
C CYS A 139 -0.92 -19.41 -11.76
N ALA A 140 -1.35 -18.65 -10.75
CA ALA A 140 -1.32 -17.18 -10.75
C ALA A 140 0.09 -16.59 -10.90
N GLY A 141 1.12 -17.26 -10.39
CA GLY A 141 2.50 -16.84 -10.63
C GLY A 141 2.96 -17.06 -12.08
N CYS A 142 2.37 -18.03 -12.76
CA CYS A 142 2.72 -18.43 -14.13
C CYS A 142 2.21 -17.37 -15.11
N GLU A 143 0.98 -16.88 -14.92
CA GLU A 143 0.44 -15.77 -15.72
C GLU A 143 1.21 -14.46 -15.49
N GLU A 144 1.60 -14.15 -14.25
CA GLU A 144 2.33 -12.91 -13.95
C GLU A 144 3.73 -12.92 -14.58
N HIS A 145 4.41 -14.08 -14.61
CA HIS A 145 5.69 -14.22 -15.28
C HIS A 145 5.58 -13.93 -16.78
N VAL A 146 4.57 -14.50 -17.46
CA VAL A 146 4.30 -14.21 -18.87
C VAL A 146 4.00 -12.73 -19.07
N ASN A 147 3.14 -12.16 -18.22
CA ASN A 147 2.74 -10.77 -18.32
C ASN A 147 3.95 -9.82 -18.17
N HIS A 148 4.84 -10.12 -17.24
CA HIS A 148 6.06 -9.36 -17.02
C HIS A 148 7.01 -9.41 -18.22
N GLU A 149 7.25 -10.59 -18.81
CA GLU A 149 8.12 -10.70 -19.99
C GLU A 149 7.56 -9.98 -21.21
N VAL A 150 6.25 -10.09 -21.47
CA VAL A 150 5.61 -9.38 -22.58
C VAL A 150 5.73 -7.86 -22.39
N ASN A 151 5.49 -7.34 -21.18
CA ASN A 151 5.59 -5.91 -20.90
C ASN A 151 7.01 -5.32 -21.04
N LYS A 152 8.06 -6.14 -21.17
CA LYS A 152 9.42 -5.65 -21.49
C LYS A 152 9.57 -5.25 -22.95
N LEU A 153 8.71 -5.75 -23.84
CA LEU A 153 8.76 -5.43 -25.26
C LEU A 153 8.36 -3.96 -25.50
N ASN A 154 9.07 -3.32 -26.42
CA ASN A 154 8.79 -1.94 -26.80
C ASN A 154 7.51 -1.88 -27.65
N GLY A 155 6.51 -1.13 -27.20
CA GLY A 155 5.25 -0.95 -27.93
C GLY A 155 4.06 -1.70 -27.31
N ILE A 156 4.24 -2.39 -26.19
CA ILE A 156 3.11 -2.92 -25.41
C ILE A 156 2.39 -1.79 -24.68
N VAL A 157 1.10 -1.65 -24.94
CA VAL A 157 0.21 -0.70 -24.27
C VAL A 157 -0.35 -1.33 -23.00
N ASN A 158 -0.79 -2.59 -23.13
CA ASN A 158 -1.39 -3.35 -22.05
C ASN A 158 -1.21 -4.85 -22.31
N SER A 159 -1.08 -5.63 -21.25
CA SER A 159 -1.00 -7.09 -21.32
C SER A 159 -1.68 -7.70 -20.11
N LYS A 160 -2.48 -8.74 -20.34
CA LYS A 160 -3.18 -9.47 -19.30
C LYS A 160 -3.20 -10.96 -19.64
N ALA A 161 -2.40 -11.72 -18.90
CA ALA A 161 -2.41 -13.18 -18.95
C ALA A 161 -3.44 -13.75 -17.95
N SER A 162 -4.01 -14.91 -18.28
CA SER A 162 -4.96 -15.64 -17.45
C SER A 162 -4.67 -17.14 -17.49
N TYR A 163 -4.18 -17.73 -16.40
CA TYR A 163 -4.00 -19.18 -16.31
C TYR A 163 -5.35 -19.91 -16.27
N GLU A 164 -6.41 -19.28 -15.74
CA GLU A 164 -7.76 -19.85 -15.71
C GLU A 164 -8.34 -20.04 -17.11
N ASN A 165 -8.12 -19.06 -17.99
CA ASN A 165 -8.59 -19.12 -19.39
C ASN A 165 -7.55 -19.73 -20.34
N GLY A 166 -6.32 -19.94 -19.88
CA GLY A 166 -5.22 -20.46 -20.70
C GLY A 166 -4.83 -19.53 -21.85
N ASN A 167 -4.97 -18.21 -21.66
CA ASN A 167 -4.71 -17.21 -22.69
C ASN A 167 -4.02 -15.96 -22.15
N ALA A 168 -3.48 -15.14 -23.05
CA ALA A 168 -3.00 -13.79 -22.77
C ALA A 168 -3.56 -12.81 -23.81
N ILE A 169 -4.15 -11.73 -23.32
CA ILE A 169 -4.69 -10.65 -24.14
C ILE A 169 -3.66 -9.52 -24.12
N VAL A 170 -3.11 -9.20 -25.28
CA VAL A 170 -2.05 -8.21 -25.42
C VAL A 170 -2.53 -7.11 -26.36
N GLU A 171 -2.43 -5.86 -25.89
CA GLU A 171 -2.67 -4.65 -26.66
C GLU A 171 -1.31 -4.02 -26.98
N PHE A 172 -1.00 -3.91 -28.27
CA PHE A 172 0.29 -3.44 -28.73
C PHE A 172 0.19 -2.52 -29.96
N ASP A 173 1.19 -1.68 -30.13
CA ASP A 173 1.36 -0.78 -31.26
C ASP A 173 2.00 -1.51 -32.44
N LYS A 174 1.27 -1.64 -33.56
CA LYS A 174 1.73 -2.33 -34.78
C LYS A 174 2.99 -1.72 -35.39
N THR A 175 3.31 -0.47 -35.06
CA THR A 175 4.49 0.23 -35.60
C THR A 175 5.78 -0.12 -34.85
N LYS A 176 5.68 -0.65 -33.63
CA LYS A 176 6.81 -0.92 -32.73
C LYS A 176 7.03 -2.38 -32.40
N THR A 177 5.96 -3.17 -32.41
CA THR A 177 5.97 -4.59 -32.07
C THR A 177 5.04 -5.34 -33.02
N ASN A 178 5.35 -6.62 -33.24
CA ASN A 178 4.52 -7.54 -34.00
C ASN A 178 4.13 -8.77 -33.16
N GLU A 179 3.16 -9.54 -33.64
CA GLU A 179 2.69 -10.74 -32.95
C GLU A 179 3.78 -11.80 -32.79
N THR A 180 4.74 -11.86 -33.72
CA THR A 180 5.83 -12.85 -33.71
C THR A 180 6.82 -12.56 -32.59
N GLU A 181 7.16 -11.30 -32.35
CA GLU A 181 8.00 -10.87 -31.22
C GLU A 181 7.32 -11.15 -29.88
N ILE A 182 6.00 -10.92 -29.79
CA ILE A 182 5.22 -11.25 -28.60
C ILE A 182 5.23 -12.77 -28.37
N GLU A 183 5.02 -13.56 -29.42
CA GLU A 183 5.06 -15.01 -29.37
C GLU A 183 6.45 -15.54 -28.95
N GLU A 184 7.53 -14.96 -29.47
CA GLU A 184 8.90 -15.29 -29.07
C GLU A 184 9.16 -14.95 -27.59
N ALA A 185 8.70 -13.79 -27.13
CA ALA A 185 8.81 -13.40 -25.72
C ALA A 185 8.05 -14.39 -24.81
N ILE A 186 6.84 -14.79 -25.18
CA ILE A 186 6.09 -15.81 -24.45
C ILE A 186 6.84 -17.14 -24.49
N ASN A 187 7.34 -17.58 -25.64
CA ASN A 187 8.07 -18.85 -25.75
C ASN A 187 9.37 -18.86 -24.93
N SER A 188 10.01 -17.70 -24.75
CA SER A 188 11.22 -17.55 -23.93
C SER A 188 11.00 -17.83 -22.43
N THR A 189 9.77 -17.70 -21.94
CA THR A 189 9.39 -18.03 -20.55
C THR A 189 9.29 -19.55 -20.29
N GLY A 190 9.35 -20.37 -21.35
CA GLY A 190 9.19 -21.82 -21.28
C GLY A 190 7.75 -22.32 -21.49
N TYR A 191 6.78 -21.43 -21.75
CA TYR A 191 5.44 -21.79 -22.19
C TYR A 191 5.34 -21.84 -23.72
N LYS A 192 4.25 -22.40 -24.26
CA LYS A 192 4.02 -22.46 -25.71
C LYS A 192 2.74 -21.77 -26.12
N VAL A 193 2.83 -20.89 -27.10
CA VAL A 193 1.67 -20.35 -27.80
C VAL A 193 1.12 -21.44 -28.74
N THR A 194 -0.18 -21.75 -28.64
CA THR A 194 -0.84 -22.77 -29.48
C THR A 194 -1.74 -22.18 -30.55
N ASP A 195 -2.38 -21.05 -30.27
CA ASP A 195 -3.22 -20.32 -31.21
C ASP A 195 -3.11 -18.82 -30.97
N LYS A 196 -3.43 -18.03 -31.99
CA LYS A 196 -3.62 -16.59 -31.88
C LYS A 196 -4.92 -16.17 -32.56
N LYS A 197 -5.67 -15.28 -31.89
CA LYS A 197 -6.92 -14.73 -32.41
C LYS A 197 -6.84 -13.21 -32.35
N GLU A 198 -6.97 -12.60 -33.52
CA GLU A 198 -7.14 -11.15 -33.65
C GLU A 198 -8.59 -10.78 -33.31
N ASN A 199 -8.75 -9.76 -32.46
CA ASN A 199 -10.04 -9.15 -32.13
C ASN A 199 -10.17 -7.77 -32.77
#